data_AF-A0A9E3AUP7-F1
#
_entry.id   AF-A0A9E3AUP7-F1
#
_cell.length_a   1.000
_cell.length_b   1.000
_cell.length_c   1.000
_cell.angle_alpha   90.00
_cell.angle_beta   90.00
_cell.angle_gamma   90.00
#
_symmetry.space_group_name_H-M   'P 1'
#
loop_
_entity.id
_entity.type
_entity.pdbx_description
1 polymer ?
#
loop_
_entity_poly.entity_id
_entity_poly.type
_entity_poly.pdbx_seq_one_letter_code
_entity_poly.pdbx_strand_id
1 'polypeptide(L)' 'MTIEHSGTAAMARLEAENWRGTRYTDFFVLVETGGEWKIASKVFFAHSRA' A
#
# COMPACT_ATOMS: atom_id res chain seq x y z
N MET A 1 0.38 8.01 -5.58
CA MET A 1 -0.18 7.30 -4.41
C MET A 1 -1.63 7.74 -4.25
N THR A 2 -2.54 6.83 -3.91
CA THR A 2 -3.92 7.16 -3.52
C THR A 2 -4.21 6.58 -2.14
N ILE A 3 -5.06 7.24 -1.37
CA ILE A 3 -5.54 6.76 -0.07
C ILE A 3 -7.05 6.98 -0.03
N GLU A 4 -7.79 5.94 0.31
CA GLU A 4 -9.23 5.98 0.56
C GLU A 4 -9.47 5.49 1.99
N HIS A 5 -10.31 6.19 2.76
CA HIS A 5 -10.63 5.78 4.12
C HIS A 5 -12.14 5.81 4.39
N SER A 6 -12.57 4.98 5.34
CA SER A 6 -13.91 4.96 5.90
C SER A 6 -13.82 4.64 7.39
N GLY A 7 -14.06 5.65 8.23
CA GLY A 7 -13.84 5.53 9.68
C GLY A 7 -12.41 5.12 10.01
N THR A 8 -12.27 4.02 10.75
CA THR A 8 -10.98 3.46 11.21
C THR A 8 -10.36 2.47 10.22
N ALA A 9 -10.88 2.35 9.00
CA ALA A 9 -10.32 1.52 7.95
C ALA A 9 -9.86 2.36 6.76
N ALA A 10 -8.76 1.98 6.12
CA ALA A 10 -8.26 2.63 4.91
C ALA A 10 -7.60 1.66 3.93
N MET A 11 -7.54 2.07 2.67
CA MET A 11 -6.77 1.42 1.63
C MET A 11 -5.82 2.43 1.00
N ALA A 12 -4.55 2.04 0.78
CA ALA A 12 -3.58 2.87 0.09
C ALA A 12 -2.99 2.13 -1.11
N ARG A 13 -2.94 2.79 -2.28
CA ARG A 13 -2.18 2.33 -3.44
C ARG A 13 -0.88 3.12 -3.57
N LEU A 14 0.23 2.41 -3.67
CA LEU A 14 1.56 2.96 -3.85
C LEU A 14 2.22 2.38 -5.11
N GLU A 15 2.87 3.24 -5.89
CA GLU A 15 3.79 2.82 -6.94
C GLU A 15 5.21 3.00 -6.41
N ALA A 16 5.98 1.92 -6.36
CA ALA A 16 7.39 1.94 -6.00
C ALA A 16 8.22 1.72 -7.26
N GLU A 17 8.89 2.76 -7.71
CA GLU A 17 9.76 2.71 -8.89
C GLU A 17 11.17 2.28 -8.51
N ASN A 18 11.84 1.54 -9.40
CA ASN A 18 13.22 1.11 -9.28
C ASN A 18 13.58 0.38 -7.96
N TRP A 19 12.60 -0.25 -7.31
CA TRP A 19 12.85 -1.06 -6.13
C TRP A 19 13.63 -2.32 -6.52
N ARG A 20 14.95 -2.29 -6.28
CA ARG A 20 15.90 -3.32 -6.78
C ARG A 20 15.78 -3.54 -8.30
N GLY A 21 15.56 -2.45 -9.03
CA GLY A 21 15.38 -2.45 -10.48
C GLY A 21 14.05 -3.05 -10.95
N THR A 22 13.04 -3.13 -10.08
CA THR A 22 11.70 -3.61 -10.42
C THR A 22 10.68 -2.58 -9.98
N ARG A 23 9.68 -2.29 -10.81
CA ARG A 23 8.52 -1.48 -10.42
C ARG A 23 7.51 -2.35 -9.69
N TYR A 24 6.93 -1.84 -8.61
CA TYR A 24 5.85 -2.51 -7.88
C TYR A 24 4.62 -1.61 -7.78
N THR A 25 3.45 -2.22 -7.93
CA THR A 25 2.18 -1.66 -7.46
C THR A 25 1.81 -2.35 -6.15
N ASP A 26 1.81 -1.62 -5.06
CA ASP A 26 1.42 -2.11 -3.73
C ASP A 26 0.02 -1.60 -3.37
N PHE A 27 -0.80 -2.48 -2.79
CA PHE A 27 -2.04 -2.11 -2.10
C PHE A 27 -1.92 -2.51 -0.63
N PHE A 28 -2.17 -1.54 0.25
CA PHE A 28 -2.18 -1.72 1.70
C PHE A 28 -3.59 -1.60 2.22
N VAL A 29 -3.98 -2.48 3.14
CA VAL A 29 -5.12 -2.28 4.01
C VAL A 29 -4.59 -1.78 5.35
N LEU A 30 -5.15 -0.67 5.84
CA LEU A 30 -4.78 -0.07 7.12
C LEU A 30 -5.98 -0.05 8.06
N VAL A 31 -5.71 -0.23 9.35
CA VAL A 31 -6.69 -0.10 10.42
C VAL A 31 -6.12 0.84 11.49
N GLU A 32 -6.92 1.79 11.93
CA GLU A 32 -6.62 2.69 13.03
C GLU A 32 -6.99 2.01 14.35
N THR A 33 -6.01 1.89 15.24
CA THR A 33 -6.20 1.34 16.58
C THR A 33 -5.46 2.21 17.60
N GLY A 34 -6.19 2.85 18.51
CA GLY A 34 -5.59 3.61 19.61
C GLY A 34 -4.89 4.90 19.18
N GLY A 35 -5.40 5.58 18.15
CA GLY A 35 -4.84 6.81 17.59
C GLY A 35 -3.76 6.57 16.54
N GLU A 36 -3.47 5.30 16.20
CA GLU A 36 -2.39 4.93 15.29
C GLU A 36 -2.88 4.05 14.14
N TRP A 37 -2.48 4.39 12.91
CA TRP A 37 -2.71 3.57 11.73
C TRP A 37 -1.68 2.46 11.63
N LYS A 38 -2.16 1.22 11.46
CA LYS A 38 -1.33 0.03 11.28
C LYS A 38 -1.65 -0.65 9.97
N ILE A 39 -0.64 -1.19 9.29
CA ILE A 39 -0.83 -2.00 8.09
C ILE A 39 -1.33 -3.37 8.53
N ALA A 40 -2.56 -3.71 8.15
CA ALA A 40 -3.17 -5.02 8.42
C ALA A 40 -2.88 -6.03 7.30
N SER A 41 -2.71 -5.56 6.06
CA SER A 41 -2.39 -6.41 4.91
C SER A 41 -1.65 -5.65 3.83
N LYS A 42 -0.88 -6.38 3.03
CA LYS A 42 -0.21 -5.92 1.82
C LYS A 42 -0.42 -6.95 0.72
N VAL A 43 -0.89 -6.51 -0.44
CA VAL A 43 -0.78 -7.26 -1.70
C VAL A 43 0.01 -6.44 -2.70
N PHE A 44 0.73 -7.10 -3.59
CA PHE A 44 1.57 -6.41 -4.55
C PHE A 44 1.58 -7.08 -5.91
N PHE A 45 1.84 -6.28 -6.94
CA PHE A 45 2.18 -6.73 -8.27
C PHE A 45 3.60 -6.27 -8.62
N ALA A 46 4.49 -7.24 -8.84
CA ALA A 46 5.82 -7.00 -9.37
C ALA A 46 5.73 -6.91 -10.89
N HIS A 47 5.97 -5.73 -11.45
CA HIS A 47 5.99 -5.56 -12.89
C HIS A 47 7.23 -6.26 -13.47
N SER A 48 7.15 -6.69 -14.73
CA SER A 48 8.35 -7.15 -15.45
C SER A 48 9.42 -6.06 -15.43
N ARG A 49 10.69 -6.45 -15.32
CA ARG A 49 11.81 -5.52 -15.50
C ARG A 49 11.68 -4.87 -16.88
N ALA A 50 11.75 -3.54 -16.91
CA ALA A 50 11.99 -2.79 -18.14
C ALA A 50 13.45 -2.99 -18.57
#